data_AF-A0A4Y8I5C2-F1
#
_entry.id   AF-A0A4Y8I5C2-F1
#
_cell.length_a   1.000
_cell.length_b   1.000
_cell.length_c   1.000
_cell.angle_alpha   90.00
_cell.angle_beta   90.00
_cell.angle_gamma   90.00
#
_symmetry.space_group_name_H-M   'P 1'
#
loop_
_entity.id
_entity.type
_entity.pdbx_description
1 polymer ?
#
loop_
_entity_poly.entity_id
_entity_poly.type
_entity_poly.pdbx_seq_one_letter_code
_entity_poly.pdbx_strand_id
1 'polypeptide(L)'
;MIFGRFYLYLISNLLLSFSIAFASNPDSTSQSIFYVITIEGVINPVSAEYIVNSIAEAELNNADGLIIELDTPGGLMESMRQIVKAELEAEVPIIVYVAPSGSRAGSAGVFITLAAHIAVMDNGTNIGAAHPVGVGGSSPDSGSVMWDKITNDAVAQIRSIAEKRNRNADWAEKSVSESASITEIEALEFRVIDYISPNIKSLLEAIDGDTVLLESKQVVLNTKAAKIIRKEAGLRYRFLLKLSDPNIAYLFMMLGFYGLFFEFSNPGALVPGILGGIFIILALFSFQTLPINWAGVALILFAIVLFILEIKVISYGGLTLGGVVSMVLGSIMLIDSPLPAMRVSLSMIIPVVFFTAAFFLFTMYLYYKAQKRKITTGKEALIGETGVARSDVKESGEVNVHGEIWNAYSDEQISSGESVEIISVYRLKVKIKKKSTN
;
A
#
# COMPACT_ATOMS: atom_id res chain seq x y z
N MET A 1 42.45 49.71 69.40
CA MET A 1 41.55 50.22 68.33
C MET A 1 41.86 49.69 66.92
N ILE A 2 42.97 48.98 66.69
CA ILE A 2 43.39 48.53 65.34
C ILE A 2 42.81 47.15 64.97
N PHE A 3 42.62 46.24 65.93
CA PHE A 3 42.11 44.88 65.66
C PHE A 3 40.62 44.80 65.28
N GLY A 4 39.77 45.72 65.77
CA GLY A 4 38.34 45.72 65.44
C GLY A 4 38.04 46.11 63.99
N ARG A 5 38.90 46.95 63.37
CA ARG A 5 38.74 47.34 61.96
C ARG A 5 39.10 46.21 61.00
N PHE A 6 40.07 45.36 61.34
CA PHE A 6 40.48 44.23 60.50
C PHE A 6 39.38 43.17 60.38
N TYR A 7 38.66 42.90 61.47
CA TYR A 7 37.54 41.95 61.48
C TYR A 7 36.34 42.45 60.66
N LEU A 8 36.07 43.76 60.68
CA LEU A 8 35.03 44.39 59.86
C LEU A 8 35.36 44.35 58.36
N TYR A 9 36.62 44.51 57.97
CA TYR A 9 37.05 44.35 56.57
C TYR A 9 37.04 42.88 56.12
N LEU A 10 37.35 41.93 57.00
CA LEU A 10 37.29 40.51 56.66
C LEU A 10 35.84 40.04 56.46
N ILE A 11 34.92 40.47 57.33
CA ILE A 11 33.49 40.17 57.23
C ILE A 11 32.86 40.90 56.03
N SER A 12 33.24 42.15 55.74
CA SER A 12 32.72 42.85 54.56
C SER A 12 33.19 42.23 53.25
N ASN A 13 34.45 41.78 53.16
CA ASN A 13 34.96 41.09 51.97
C ASN A 13 34.39 39.68 51.83
N LEU A 14 34.12 38.97 52.93
CA LEU A 14 33.45 37.66 52.91
C LEU A 14 31.99 37.79 52.49
N LEU A 15 31.29 38.83 52.94
CA LEU A 15 29.91 39.13 52.50
C LEU A 15 29.85 39.62 51.04
N LEU A 16 30.86 40.36 50.57
CA LEU A 16 30.93 40.78 49.17
C LEU A 16 31.24 39.60 48.23
N SER A 17 32.12 38.68 48.64
CA SER A 17 32.42 37.47 47.87
C SER A 17 31.30 36.42 47.91
N PHE A 18 30.51 36.37 48.99
CA PHE A 18 29.29 35.55 49.05
C PHE A 18 28.13 36.16 48.23
N SER A 19 28.07 37.48 48.11
CA SER A 19 27.06 38.17 47.28
C SER A 19 27.35 38.06 45.77
N ILE A 20 28.62 37.88 45.37
CA ILE A 20 28.99 37.65 43.97
C ILE A 20 28.74 36.18 43.56
N ALA A 21 28.73 35.24 44.51
CA ALA A 21 28.39 33.84 44.24
C ALA A 21 26.88 33.57 44.09
N PHE A 22 26.02 34.53 44.49
CA PHE A 22 24.57 34.49 44.32
C PHE A 22 24.07 35.47 43.23
N ALA A 23 24.96 36.00 42.40
CA ALA A 23 24.56 36.51 41.09
C ALA A 23 24.09 35.31 40.26
N SER A 24 22.81 35.01 40.38
CA SER A 24 22.02 34.22 39.44
C SER A 24 22.48 34.51 38.03
N ASN A 25 23.02 33.50 37.34
CA ASN A 25 23.08 33.51 35.88
C ASN A 25 21.65 33.80 35.38
N PRO A 26 21.38 34.96 34.77
CA PRO A 26 20.20 35.07 33.94
C PRO A 26 20.46 34.22 32.69
N ASP A 27 19.45 33.49 32.26
CA ASP A 27 19.42 32.71 31.01
C ASP A 27 20.22 31.39 30.99
N SER A 28 19.75 30.44 31.80
CA SER A 28 19.50 29.11 31.22
C SER A 28 18.03 29.04 30.82
N THR A 29 17.66 29.85 29.82
CA THR A 29 16.41 29.61 29.10
C THR A 29 16.50 28.19 28.57
N SER A 30 15.60 27.33 29.05
CA SER A 30 15.36 26.01 28.48
C SER A 30 15.33 26.18 26.97
N GLN A 31 16.29 25.58 26.26
CA GLN A 31 16.37 25.69 24.81
C GLN A 31 15.04 25.19 24.23
N SER A 32 14.34 26.06 23.50
CA SER A 32 13.03 25.71 22.95
C SER A 32 13.12 24.46 22.07
N ILE A 33 12.14 23.58 22.15
CA ILE A 33 12.12 22.30 21.45
C ILE A 33 11.02 22.32 20.40
N PHE A 34 11.40 22.18 19.14
CA PHE A 34 10.46 22.04 18.02
C PHE A 34 10.52 20.63 17.47
N TYR A 35 9.38 19.94 17.45
CA TYR A 35 9.26 18.65 16.80
C TYR A 35 9.04 18.83 15.31
N VAL A 36 9.54 17.88 14.52
CA VAL A 36 9.32 17.87 13.07
C VAL A 36 8.85 16.49 12.66
N ILE A 37 7.72 16.45 11.95
CA ILE A 37 7.25 15.26 11.24
C ILE A 37 7.19 15.55 9.74
N THR A 38 7.33 14.50 8.94
CA THR A 38 7.23 14.59 7.48
C THR A 38 6.02 13.76 7.03
N ILE A 39 5.17 14.38 6.21
CA ILE A 39 3.96 13.78 5.63
C ILE A 39 4.09 13.88 4.11
N GLU A 40 4.32 12.74 3.48
CA GLU A 40 4.43 12.61 2.04
C GLU A 40 3.33 11.67 1.52
N GLY A 41 2.63 12.11 0.49
CA GLY A 41 1.60 11.32 -0.20
C GLY A 41 0.18 11.60 0.28
N VAL A 42 -0.70 10.62 0.10
CA VAL A 42 -2.15 10.80 0.23
C VAL A 42 -2.57 10.90 1.70
N ILE A 43 -3.45 11.86 2.00
CA ILE A 43 -4.11 11.95 3.30
C ILE A 43 -5.12 10.82 3.48
N ASN A 44 -4.82 9.88 4.37
CA ASN A 44 -5.64 8.71 4.66
C ASN A 44 -5.73 8.50 6.19
N PRO A 45 -6.45 7.47 6.68
CA PRO A 45 -6.60 7.27 8.11
C PRO A 45 -5.28 7.04 8.84
N VAL A 46 -4.29 6.43 8.16
CA VAL A 46 -2.96 6.15 8.73
C VAL A 46 -2.17 7.44 8.92
N SER A 47 -2.13 8.32 7.91
CA SER A 47 -1.47 9.64 8.02
C SER A 47 -2.17 10.55 9.03
N ALA A 48 -3.51 10.51 9.09
CA ALA A 48 -4.28 11.26 10.08
C ALA A 48 -3.96 10.81 11.51
N GLU A 49 -3.97 9.49 11.78
CA GLU A 49 -3.60 8.95 13.09
C GLU A 49 -2.17 9.37 13.47
N TYR A 50 -1.23 9.35 12.52
CA TYR A 50 0.16 9.76 12.78
C TYR A 50 0.29 11.25 13.12
N ILE A 51 -0.37 12.13 12.38
CA ILE A 51 -0.35 13.58 12.66
C ILE A 51 -0.99 13.85 14.02
N VAL A 52 -2.18 13.30 14.29
CA VAL A 52 -2.90 13.48 15.55
C VAL A 52 -2.07 12.99 16.74
N ASN A 53 -1.46 11.81 16.63
CA ASN A 53 -0.59 11.28 17.69
C ASN A 53 0.66 12.14 17.88
N SER A 54 1.18 12.76 16.81
CA SER A 54 2.36 13.62 16.86
C SER A 54 2.04 14.98 17.51
N ILE A 55 0.83 15.52 17.31
CA ILE A 55 0.31 16.67 18.05
C ILE A 55 0.23 16.32 19.54
N ALA A 56 -0.45 15.22 19.89
CA ALA A 56 -0.57 14.77 21.26
C ALA A 56 0.79 14.49 21.93
N GLU A 57 1.76 13.93 21.18
CA GLU A 57 3.11 13.71 21.69
C GLU A 57 3.85 15.04 21.94
N ALA A 58 3.70 16.02 21.05
CA ALA A 58 4.27 17.36 21.25
C ALA A 58 3.70 18.04 22.51
N GLU A 59 2.39 17.91 22.74
CA GLU A 59 1.70 18.43 23.93
C GLU A 59 2.18 17.72 25.20
N LEU A 60 2.17 16.38 25.22
CA LEU A 60 2.61 15.57 26.36
C LEU A 60 4.05 15.87 26.77
N ASN A 61 4.91 16.17 25.81
CA ASN A 61 6.31 16.49 26.05
C ASN A 61 6.57 17.99 26.26
N ASN A 62 5.54 18.83 26.28
CA ASN A 62 5.64 20.29 26.38
C ASN A 62 6.62 20.89 25.36
N ALA A 63 6.54 20.44 24.10
CA ALA A 63 7.30 21.04 23.02
C ALA A 63 6.81 22.47 22.74
N ASP A 64 7.71 23.34 22.30
CA ASP A 64 7.40 24.73 21.96
C ASP A 64 6.71 24.86 20.59
N GLY A 65 6.69 23.79 19.81
CA GLY A 65 5.87 23.67 18.60
C GLY A 65 6.10 22.37 17.83
N LEU A 66 5.19 22.10 16.91
CA LEU A 66 5.27 21.00 15.95
C LEU A 66 5.30 21.57 14.52
N ILE A 67 6.32 21.19 13.76
CA ILE A 67 6.43 21.46 12.33
C ILE A 67 6.00 20.22 11.56
N ILE A 68 5.05 20.38 10.65
CA ILE A 68 4.57 19.37 9.72
C ILE A 68 5.13 19.72 8.35
N GLU A 69 6.21 19.07 7.92
CA GLU A 69 6.68 19.11 6.54
C GLU A 69 5.69 18.34 5.66
N LEU A 70 5.03 19.02 4.71
CA LEU A 70 3.89 18.50 3.98
C LEU A 70 4.14 18.49 2.47
N ASP A 71 3.99 17.32 1.85
CA ASP A 71 3.79 17.15 0.41
C ASP A 71 2.63 16.18 0.16
N THR A 72 1.49 16.71 -0.28
CA THR A 72 0.29 15.90 -0.48
C THR A 72 -0.48 16.28 -1.74
N PRO A 73 -0.93 15.30 -2.55
CA PRO A 73 -1.91 15.54 -3.59
C PRO A 73 -3.34 15.71 -3.05
N GLY A 74 -3.57 15.51 -1.75
CA GLY A 74 -4.89 15.44 -1.14
C GLY A 74 -5.21 14.08 -0.55
N GLY A 75 -6.49 13.82 -0.30
CA GLY A 75 -6.92 12.54 0.25
C GLY A 75 -8.37 12.55 0.75
N LEU A 76 -8.66 11.70 1.73
CA LEU A 76 -10.02 11.49 2.23
C LEU A 76 -10.48 12.68 3.09
N MET A 77 -11.71 13.14 2.83
CA MET A 77 -12.33 14.25 3.55
C MET A 77 -12.43 14.00 5.07
N GLU A 78 -12.73 12.77 5.48
CA GLU A 78 -12.82 12.43 6.91
C GLU A 78 -11.46 12.50 7.61
N SER A 79 -10.41 11.96 6.97
CA SER A 79 -9.04 12.05 7.47
C SER A 79 -8.56 13.51 7.55
N MET A 80 -8.90 14.33 6.55
CA MET A 80 -8.64 15.76 6.57
C MET A 80 -9.35 16.45 7.76
N ARG A 81 -10.64 16.19 7.96
CA ARG A 81 -11.42 16.76 9.07
C ARG A 81 -10.85 16.41 10.42
N GLN A 82 -10.41 15.16 10.58
CA GLN A 82 -9.76 14.69 11.80
C GLN A 82 -8.47 15.48 12.10
N ILE A 83 -7.63 15.69 11.08
CA ILE A 83 -6.37 16.46 11.23
C ILE A 83 -6.68 17.92 11.56
N VAL A 84 -7.53 18.58 10.76
CA VAL A 84 -7.91 19.98 10.97
C VAL A 84 -8.48 20.19 12.37
N LYS A 85 -9.34 19.28 12.84
CA LYS A 85 -9.88 19.35 14.19
C LYS A 85 -8.77 19.33 15.24
N ALA A 86 -7.81 18.40 15.12
CA ALA A 86 -6.68 18.32 16.03
C ALA A 86 -5.79 19.58 15.97
N GLU A 87 -5.55 20.17 14.80
CA GLU A 87 -4.78 21.42 14.67
C GLU A 87 -5.50 22.63 15.30
N LEU A 88 -6.84 22.66 15.22
CA LEU A 88 -7.65 23.72 15.82
C LEU A 88 -7.79 23.61 17.34
N GLU A 89 -7.65 22.40 17.90
CA GLU A 89 -7.71 22.07 19.33
C GLU A 89 -6.31 22.00 19.98
N ALA A 90 -5.23 22.11 19.20
CA ALA A 90 -3.87 21.90 19.68
C ALA A 90 -3.44 22.92 20.76
N GLU A 91 -2.82 22.42 21.82
CA GLU A 91 -2.26 23.20 22.93
C GLU A 91 -0.80 23.64 22.69
N VAL A 92 -0.24 23.26 21.54
CA VAL A 92 1.09 23.68 21.07
C VAL A 92 1.00 24.35 19.70
N PRO A 93 1.88 25.31 19.37
CA PRO A 93 1.95 25.91 18.05
C PRO A 93 2.17 24.85 16.95
N ILE A 94 1.28 24.84 15.96
CA ILE A 94 1.38 23.96 14.77
C ILE A 94 1.81 24.81 13.57
N ILE A 95 2.92 24.42 12.96
CA ILE A 95 3.48 25.04 11.76
C ILE A 95 3.36 24.02 10.62
N VAL A 96 2.58 24.32 9.60
CA VAL A 96 2.55 23.51 8.38
C VAL A 96 3.51 24.13 7.37
N TYR A 97 4.51 23.35 6.94
CA TYR A 97 5.54 23.78 6.01
C TYR A 97 5.46 22.94 4.73
N VAL A 98 4.94 23.53 3.65
CA VAL A 98 4.84 22.87 2.34
C VAL A 98 6.23 22.83 1.71
N ALA A 99 6.86 21.66 1.75
CA ALA A 99 8.28 21.49 1.48
C ALA A 99 8.63 20.01 1.25
N PRO A 100 9.75 19.71 0.57
CA PRO A 100 10.72 20.64 -0.02
C PRO A 100 10.23 21.29 -1.32
N SER A 101 11.04 22.15 -1.95
CA SER A 101 10.81 22.64 -3.31
C SER A 101 10.30 21.56 -4.27
N GLY A 102 9.26 21.89 -5.06
CA GLY A 102 8.54 20.95 -5.93
C GLY A 102 7.35 20.24 -5.26
N SER A 103 7.21 20.36 -3.93
CA SER A 103 6.07 19.81 -3.18
C SER A 103 4.80 20.64 -3.36
N ARG A 104 3.69 20.08 -2.91
CA ARG A 104 2.38 20.75 -2.96
C ARG A 104 1.51 20.49 -1.73
N ALA A 105 0.60 21.43 -1.47
CA ALA A 105 -0.54 21.25 -0.59
C ALA A 105 -1.82 21.21 -1.43
N GLY A 106 -2.06 20.07 -2.07
CA GLY A 106 -3.23 19.84 -2.92
C GLY A 106 -4.44 19.35 -2.14
N SER A 107 -5.63 19.77 -2.53
CA SER A 107 -6.90 19.26 -2.03
C SER A 107 -7.01 19.28 -0.50
N ALA A 108 -7.05 18.13 0.17
CA ALA A 108 -7.03 18.04 1.64
C ALA A 108 -5.88 18.83 2.29
N GLY A 109 -4.73 18.94 1.61
CA GLY A 109 -3.58 19.72 2.06
C GLY A 109 -3.91 21.20 2.27
N VAL A 110 -4.82 21.78 1.48
CA VAL A 110 -5.22 23.19 1.64
C VAL A 110 -5.88 23.42 3.00
N PHE A 111 -6.78 22.53 3.40
CA PHE A 111 -7.47 22.63 4.69
C PHE A 111 -6.50 22.49 5.87
N ILE A 112 -5.57 21.54 5.78
CA ILE A 112 -4.53 21.31 6.79
C ILE A 112 -3.62 22.54 6.90
N THR A 113 -3.08 23.03 5.78
CA THR A 113 -2.24 24.23 5.77
C THR A 113 -2.98 25.46 6.32
N LEU A 114 -4.24 25.67 5.94
CA LEU A 114 -5.03 26.82 6.41
C LEU A 114 -5.45 26.70 7.88
N ALA A 115 -5.48 25.50 8.47
CA ALA A 115 -5.81 25.30 9.87
C ALA A 115 -4.63 25.50 10.82
N ALA A 116 -3.40 25.42 10.31
CA ALA A 116 -2.17 25.64 11.05
C ALA A 116 -2.13 27.00 11.78
N HIS A 117 -1.35 27.09 12.85
CA HIS A 117 -1.08 28.37 13.51
C HIS A 117 -0.20 29.24 12.62
N ILE A 118 0.79 28.63 11.96
CA ILE A 118 1.63 29.28 10.95
C ILE A 118 1.67 28.38 9.70
N ALA A 119 1.39 28.96 8.54
CA ALA A 119 1.47 28.33 7.24
C ALA A 119 2.69 28.87 6.50
N VAL A 120 3.57 27.97 6.06
CA VAL A 120 4.83 28.30 5.39
C VAL A 120 4.96 27.48 4.11
N MET A 121 5.52 28.08 3.06
CA MET A 121 5.82 27.39 1.80
C MET A 121 7.30 27.54 1.42
N ASP A 122 7.89 26.51 0.82
CA ASP A 122 9.20 26.61 0.15
C ASP A 122 9.04 27.21 -1.26
N ASN A 123 10.13 27.70 -1.82
CA ASN A 123 10.19 28.20 -3.20
C ASN A 123 9.87 27.08 -4.19
N GLY A 124 9.08 27.39 -5.21
CA GLY A 124 8.65 26.42 -6.22
C GLY A 124 7.66 25.38 -5.70
N THR A 125 6.86 25.72 -4.69
CA THR A 125 5.74 24.89 -4.22
C THR A 125 4.40 25.49 -4.62
N ASN A 126 3.30 24.74 -4.51
CA ASN A 126 1.97 25.25 -4.80
C ASN A 126 0.91 24.76 -3.80
N ILE A 127 -0.19 25.50 -3.70
CA ILE A 127 -1.34 25.21 -2.83
C ILE A 127 -2.64 25.46 -3.58
N GLY A 128 -3.63 24.57 -3.41
CA GLY A 128 -4.97 24.74 -3.97
C GLY A 128 -5.62 23.45 -4.47
N ALA A 129 -6.48 23.56 -5.48
CA ALA A 129 -7.23 22.47 -6.09
C ALA A 129 -8.02 21.63 -5.05
N ALA A 130 -8.82 22.33 -4.24
CA ALA A 130 -9.58 21.76 -3.11
C ALA A 130 -11.03 21.39 -3.43
N HIS A 131 -11.39 21.32 -4.70
CA HIS A 131 -12.72 20.89 -5.12
C HIS A 131 -12.98 19.42 -4.72
N PRO A 132 -14.11 19.11 -4.05
CA PRO A 132 -14.48 17.75 -3.74
C PRO A 132 -14.73 16.94 -5.01
N VAL A 133 -14.26 15.70 -5.03
CA VAL A 133 -14.41 14.79 -6.17
C VAL A 133 -14.96 13.45 -5.70
N GLY A 134 -15.77 12.83 -6.57
CA GLY A 134 -16.33 11.50 -6.34
C GLY A 134 -15.29 10.39 -6.40
N VAL A 135 -15.68 9.26 -5.80
CA VAL A 135 -15.06 7.95 -6.01
C VAL A 135 -14.98 7.71 -7.53
N GLY A 136 -13.78 7.38 -8.03
CA GLY A 136 -13.50 7.16 -9.45
C GLY A 136 -13.14 8.37 -10.31
N GLY A 137 -13.19 9.59 -9.78
CA GLY A 137 -12.96 10.80 -10.59
C GLY A 137 -14.01 11.02 -11.67
N SER A 138 -15.15 10.36 -11.54
CA SER A 138 -16.36 10.75 -12.23
C SER A 138 -16.75 12.11 -11.64
N SER A 139 -16.55 13.17 -12.41
CA SER A 139 -17.32 14.38 -12.19
C SER A 139 -18.79 13.97 -12.36
N PRO A 140 -19.61 14.09 -11.33
CA PRO A 140 -21.05 13.96 -11.47
C PRO A 140 -21.52 15.02 -12.45
N ASP A 141 -22.68 14.82 -13.07
CA ASP A 141 -23.33 15.91 -13.81
C ASP A 141 -23.33 17.16 -12.92
N SER A 142 -22.62 18.20 -13.39
CA SER A 142 -22.54 19.49 -12.72
C SER A 142 -23.98 19.99 -12.50
N GLY A 143 -24.39 20.12 -11.24
CA GLY A 143 -25.77 20.46 -10.85
C GLY A 143 -26.56 19.36 -10.16
N SER A 144 -25.96 18.22 -9.81
CA SER A 144 -26.58 17.30 -8.86
C SER A 144 -26.64 17.96 -7.47
N VAL A 145 -27.84 18.08 -6.90
CA VAL A 145 -28.12 18.66 -5.57
C VAL A 145 -27.23 18.07 -4.46
N MET A 146 -26.81 16.81 -4.58
CA MET A 146 -25.92 16.17 -3.61
C MET A 146 -24.51 16.78 -3.64
N TRP A 147 -23.98 17.06 -4.83
CA TRP A 147 -22.64 17.60 -5.02
C TRP A 147 -22.57 19.08 -4.65
N ASP A 148 -23.64 19.82 -4.95
CA ASP A 148 -23.77 21.20 -4.45
C ASP A 148 -23.75 21.23 -2.92
N LYS A 149 -24.41 20.26 -2.24
CA LYS A 149 -24.35 20.16 -0.78
C LYS A 149 -22.93 19.89 -0.26
N ILE A 150 -22.21 18.94 -0.88
CA ILE A 150 -20.84 18.60 -0.48
C ILE A 150 -19.90 19.79 -0.70
N THR A 151 -19.98 20.45 -1.86
CA THR A 151 -19.16 21.62 -2.19
C THR A 151 -19.48 22.79 -1.27
N ASN A 152 -20.77 23.09 -1.04
CA ASN A 152 -21.16 24.18 -0.13
C ASN A 152 -20.73 23.91 1.32
N ASP A 153 -20.80 22.67 1.78
CA ASP A 153 -20.29 22.26 3.11
C ASP A 153 -18.77 22.44 3.20
N ALA A 154 -18.02 22.02 2.17
CA ALA A 154 -16.58 22.22 2.10
C ALA A 154 -16.19 23.71 2.03
N VAL A 155 -16.95 24.53 1.29
CA VAL A 155 -16.78 26.00 1.23
C VAL A 155 -17.02 26.61 2.60
N ALA A 156 -18.12 26.27 3.27
CA ALA A 156 -18.41 26.77 4.61
C ALA A 156 -17.29 26.40 5.60
N GLN A 157 -16.82 25.15 5.55
CA GLN A 157 -15.72 24.67 6.38
C GLN A 157 -14.43 25.45 6.13
N ILE A 158 -14.00 25.58 4.87
CA ILE A 158 -12.71 26.22 4.55
C ILE A 158 -12.72 27.73 4.85
N ARG A 159 -13.86 28.40 4.63
CA ARG A 159 -14.03 29.81 4.99
C ARG A 159 -13.93 29.99 6.50
N SER A 160 -14.60 29.15 7.29
CA SER A 160 -14.55 29.20 8.75
C SER A 160 -13.13 29.01 9.28
N ILE A 161 -12.36 28.08 8.70
CA ILE A 161 -10.94 27.87 9.03
C ILE A 161 -10.11 29.11 8.71
N ALA A 162 -10.24 29.63 7.49
CA ALA A 162 -9.48 30.79 7.03
C ALA A 162 -9.79 32.03 7.91
N GLU A 163 -11.06 32.30 8.21
CA GLU A 163 -11.48 33.40 9.06
C GLU A 163 -10.95 33.25 10.49
N LYS A 164 -11.02 32.04 11.07
CA LYS A 164 -10.47 31.76 12.41
C LYS A 164 -8.96 31.99 12.48
N ARG A 165 -8.24 31.78 11.38
CA ARG A 165 -6.78 31.99 11.28
C ARG A 165 -6.39 33.32 10.61
N ASN A 166 -7.35 34.22 10.37
CA ASN A 166 -7.12 35.52 9.72
C ASN A 166 -6.45 35.43 8.32
N ARG A 167 -6.78 34.36 7.59
CA ARG A 167 -6.35 34.10 6.21
C ARG A 167 -7.43 34.48 5.22
N ASN A 168 -7.08 34.54 3.93
CA ASN A 168 -8.00 34.95 2.87
C ASN A 168 -9.09 33.91 2.59
N ALA A 169 -10.27 34.14 3.18
CA ALA A 169 -11.44 33.29 3.03
C ALA A 169 -12.01 33.24 1.61
N ASP A 170 -11.88 34.33 0.84
CA ASP A 170 -12.39 34.39 -0.53
C ASP A 170 -11.54 33.55 -1.48
N TRP A 171 -10.22 33.57 -1.30
CA TRP A 171 -9.36 32.64 -2.03
C TRP A 171 -9.58 31.19 -1.57
N ALA A 172 -9.73 30.97 -0.26
CA ALA A 172 -10.00 29.64 0.27
C ALA A 172 -11.28 29.04 -0.35
N GLU A 173 -12.35 29.83 -0.45
CA GLU A 173 -13.57 29.45 -1.17
C GLU A 173 -13.31 29.13 -2.64
N LYS A 174 -12.55 29.96 -3.38
CA LYS A 174 -12.20 29.70 -4.79
C LYS A 174 -11.38 28.42 -4.97
N SER A 175 -10.52 28.08 -4.01
CA SER A 175 -9.76 26.83 -4.06
C SER A 175 -10.69 25.61 -4.06
N VAL A 176 -11.84 25.71 -3.37
CA VAL A 176 -12.87 24.67 -3.29
C VAL A 176 -13.85 24.77 -4.45
N SER A 177 -14.41 25.94 -4.75
CA SER A 177 -15.47 26.10 -5.76
C SER A 177 -14.97 26.07 -7.20
N GLU A 178 -13.78 26.60 -7.46
CA GLU A 178 -13.21 26.79 -8.81
C GLU A 178 -11.94 25.96 -9.04
N SER A 179 -11.52 25.13 -8.06
CA SER A 179 -10.23 24.42 -8.09
C SER A 179 -9.02 25.34 -8.23
N ALA A 180 -9.11 26.58 -7.73
CA ALA A 180 -8.01 27.54 -7.82
C ALA A 180 -6.73 26.98 -7.17
N SER A 181 -5.60 27.18 -7.83
CA SER A 181 -4.27 26.79 -7.36
C SER A 181 -3.29 27.94 -7.62
N ILE A 182 -2.42 28.20 -6.65
CA ILE A 182 -1.49 29.34 -6.67
C ILE A 182 -0.09 28.92 -6.24
N THR A 183 0.88 29.71 -6.64
CA THR A 183 2.30 29.60 -6.24
C THR A 183 2.51 30.10 -4.81
N GLU A 184 3.69 29.82 -4.24
CA GLU A 184 4.10 30.35 -2.94
C GLU A 184 4.08 31.88 -2.88
N ILE A 185 4.43 32.56 -3.99
CA ILE A 185 4.49 34.03 -4.07
C ILE A 185 3.08 34.61 -3.99
N GLU A 186 2.17 34.10 -4.82
CA GLU A 186 0.76 34.49 -4.81
C GLU A 186 0.08 34.13 -3.48
N ALA A 187 0.45 33.00 -2.88
CA ALA A 187 -0.10 32.58 -1.59
C ALA A 187 0.28 33.55 -0.47
N LEU A 188 1.51 34.07 -0.48
CA LEU A 188 1.92 35.10 0.47
C LEU A 188 1.20 36.43 0.20
N GLU A 189 1.15 36.87 -1.07
CA GLU A 189 0.48 38.12 -1.47
C GLU A 189 -1.01 38.11 -1.11
N PHE A 190 -1.68 36.99 -1.34
CA PHE A 190 -3.10 36.83 -1.04
C PHE A 190 -3.37 36.53 0.44
N ARG A 191 -2.36 36.45 1.31
CA ARG A 191 -2.52 36.08 2.74
C ARG A 191 -3.18 34.70 2.93
N VAL A 192 -2.77 33.76 2.09
CA VAL A 192 -3.09 32.33 2.23
C VAL A 192 -2.07 31.65 3.15
N ILE A 193 -0.82 32.10 3.09
CA ILE A 193 0.26 31.68 3.98
C ILE A 193 0.89 32.88 4.68
N ASP A 194 1.70 32.61 5.69
CA ASP A 194 2.36 33.62 6.52
C ASP A 194 3.79 33.90 6.05
N TYR A 195 4.51 32.87 5.60
CA TYR A 195 5.93 32.98 5.22
C TYR A 195 6.29 32.12 4.01
N ILE A 196 7.30 32.59 3.26
CA ILE A 196 8.05 31.76 2.31
C ILE A 196 9.43 31.53 2.90
N SER A 197 9.89 30.27 2.96
CA SER A 197 11.19 29.95 3.55
C SER A 197 11.85 28.75 2.86
N PRO A 198 13.17 28.79 2.57
CA PRO A 198 13.87 27.71 1.88
C PRO A 198 14.19 26.48 2.73
N ASN A 199 14.12 26.58 4.06
CA ASN A 199 14.35 25.47 4.97
C ASN A 199 13.85 25.77 6.39
N ILE A 200 13.77 24.73 7.24
CA ILE A 200 13.33 24.88 8.63
C ILE A 200 14.18 25.87 9.42
N LYS A 201 15.50 25.96 9.17
CA LYS A 201 16.35 26.89 9.92
C LYS A 201 15.97 28.34 9.63
N SER A 202 15.85 28.73 8.37
CA SER A 202 15.40 30.07 7.98
C SER A 202 13.95 30.33 8.37
N LEU A 203 13.10 29.30 8.37
CA LEU A 203 11.71 29.38 8.87
C LEU A 203 11.71 29.76 10.35
N LEU A 204 12.47 29.04 11.17
CA LEU A 204 12.55 29.31 12.60
C LEU A 204 13.14 30.70 12.87
N GLU A 205 14.14 31.14 12.11
CA GLU A 205 14.66 32.51 12.21
C GLU A 205 13.62 33.58 11.83
N ALA A 206 12.76 33.31 10.85
CA ALA A 206 11.74 34.25 10.39
C ALA A 206 10.57 34.42 11.36
N ILE A 207 10.18 33.37 12.08
CA ILE A 207 9.03 33.38 13.00
C ILE A 207 9.41 33.67 14.45
N ASP A 208 10.68 33.97 14.75
CA ASP A 208 11.12 34.28 16.11
C ASP A 208 10.45 35.56 16.63
N GLY A 209 9.82 35.47 17.79
CA GLY A 209 9.07 36.58 18.39
C GLY A 209 7.65 36.74 17.85
N ASP A 210 7.22 35.94 16.86
CA ASP A 210 5.83 35.92 16.42
C ASP A 210 4.91 35.47 17.54
N THR A 211 3.67 35.92 17.45
CA THR A 211 2.67 35.60 18.47
C THR A 211 1.52 34.80 17.83
N VAL A 212 1.30 33.59 18.34
CA VAL A 212 0.22 32.71 17.88
C VAL A 212 -0.89 32.62 18.92
N LEU A 213 -2.14 32.54 18.46
CA LEU A 213 -3.31 32.34 19.32
C LEU A 213 -3.64 30.85 19.38
N LEU A 214 -3.36 30.22 20.52
CA LEU A 214 -3.88 28.91 20.89
C LEU A 214 -5.27 29.10 21.51
N GLU A 215 -6.04 28.01 21.65
CA GLU A 215 -7.40 28.07 22.19
C GLU A 215 -7.45 28.68 23.61
N SER A 216 -6.50 28.32 24.45
CA SER A 216 -6.46 28.74 25.86
C SER A 216 -5.63 30.00 26.12
N LYS A 217 -4.70 30.35 25.21
CA LYS A 217 -3.72 31.42 25.45
C LYS A 217 -3.05 31.92 24.18
N GLN A 218 -2.54 33.13 24.27
CA GLN A 218 -1.60 33.67 23.29
C GLN A 218 -0.17 33.28 23.66
N VAL A 219 0.61 32.77 22.70
CA VAL A 219 1.99 32.28 22.90
C VAL A 219 2.94 33.04 21.97
N VAL A 220 4.04 33.54 22.53
CA VAL A 220 5.16 34.09 21.76
C VAL A 220 6.11 32.96 21.40
N LEU A 221 6.45 32.84 20.12
CA LEU A 221 7.36 31.83 19.61
C LEU A 221 8.80 32.23 19.92
N ASN A 222 9.45 31.41 20.74
CA ASN A 222 10.89 31.52 21.00
C ASN A 222 11.58 30.46 20.14
N THR A 223 12.00 30.81 18.94
CA THR A 223 12.57 29.87 17.97
C THR A 223 14.09 30.05 17.81
N LYS A 224 14.63 31.15 18.34
CA LYS A 224 16.07 31.42 18.34
C LYS A 224 16.85 30.30 19.01
N ALA A 225 17.76 29.70 18.25
CA ALA A 225 18.56 28.55 18.67
C ALA A 225 17.73 27.34 19.16
N ALA A 226 16.47 27.21 18.72
CA ALA A 226 15.63 26.08 19.07
C ALA A 226 16.26 24.73 18.67
N LYS A 227 16.07 23.73 19.52
CA LYS A 227 16.46 22.36 19.26
C LYS A 227 15.40 21.69 18.39
N ILE A 228 15.78 21.35 17.17
CA ILE A 228 14.92 20.63 16.24
C ILE A 228 15.03 19.12 16.52
N ILE A 229 13.91 18.48 16.83
CA ILE A 229 13.83 17.03 17.02
C ILE A 229 12.94 16.44 15.93
N ARG A 230 13.58 15.85 14.91
CA ARG A 230 12.87 15.10 13.88
C ARG A 230 12.35 13.79 14.47
N LYS A 231 11.03 13.61 14.41
CA LYS A 231 10.34 12.39 14.84
C LYS A 231 10.25 11.47 13.62
N GLU A 232 11.04 10.40 13.65
CA GLU A 232 10.91 9.35 12.65
C GLU A 232 9.64 8.54 12.91
N ALA A 233 8.91 8.26 11.84
CA ALA A 233 7.70 7.47 11.98
C ALA A 233 8.04 6.04 12.43
N GLY A 234 7.31 5.55 13.44
CA GLY A 234 7.52 4.22 13.98
C GLY A 234 7.27 3.10 12.96
N LEU A 235 7.78 1.90 13.27
CA LEU A 235 7.66 0.71 12.39
C LEU A 235 6.21 0.42 11.99
N ARG A 236 5.27 0.58 12.93
CA ARG A 236 3.83 0.38 12.70
C ARG A 236 3.33 1.33 11.62
N TYR A 237 3.60 2.63 11.73
CA TYR A 237 3.16 3.61 10.72
C TYR A 237 3.76 3.29 9.35
N ARG A 238 5.08 3.04 9.29
CA ARG A 238 5.74 2.72 8.01
C ARG A 238 5.19 1.46 7.36
N PHE A 239 4.81 0.46 8.17
CA PHE A 239 4.16 -0.75 7.68
C PHE A 239 2.74 -0.47 7.16
N LEU A 240 1.92 0.24 7.94
CA LEU A 240 0.54 0.57 7.58
C LEU A 240 0.46 1.53 6.37
N LEU A 241 1.41 2.45 6.26
CA LEU A 241 1.50 3.36 5.11
C LEU A 241 1.82 2.59 3.83
N LYS A 242 2.77 1.65 3.88
CA LYS A 242 3.04 0.73 2.76
C LYS A 242 1.83 -0.14 2.44
N LEU A 243 1.10 -0.59 3.45
CA LEU A 243 -0.10 -1.39 3.26
C LEU A 243 -1.23 -0.58 2.60
N SER A 244 -1.20 0.74 2.72
CA SER A 244 -2.13 1.65 2.04
C SER A 244 -1.75 1.96 0.60
N ASP A 245 -0.61 1.42 0.09
CA ASP A 245 -0.24 1.53 -1.31
C ASP A 245 -1.16 0.63 -2.18
N PRO A 246 -1.87 1.19 -3.17
CA PRO A 246 -2.72 0.44 -4.11
C PRO A 246 -2.06 -0.77 -4.77
N ASN A 247 -0.79 -0.67 -5.14
CA ASN A 247 -0.05 -1.74 -5.81
C ASN A 247 0.29 -2.86 -4.82
N ILE A 248 0.65 -2.52 -3.58
CA ILE A 248 0.92 -3.49 -2.53
C ILE A 248 -0.36 -4.23 -2.13
N ALA A 249 -1.48 -3.50 -1.99
CA ALA A 249 -2.79 -4.10 -1.73
C ALA A 249 -3.20 -5.08 -2.84
N TYR A 250 -3.03 -4.68 -4.11
CA TYR A 250 -3.28 -5.53 -5.27
C TYR A 250 -2.37 -6.78 -5.27
N LEU A 251 -1.09 -6.63 -4.97
CA LEU A 251 -0.16 -7.75 -4.87
C LEU A 251 -0.55 -8.75 -3.78
N PHE A 252 -0.91 -8.27 -2.59
CA PHE A 252 -1.39 -9.15 -1.52
C PHE A 252 -2.67 -9.88 -1.92
N MET A 253 -3.61 -9.20 -2.59
CA MET A 253 -4.81 -9.86 -3.09
C MET A 253 -4.47 -10.98 -4.09
N MET A 254 -3.60 -10.68 -5.08
CA MET A 254 -3.20 -11.66 -6.10
C MET A 254 -2.43 -12.85 -5.52
N LEU A 255 -1.46 -12.60 -4.62
CA LEU A 255 -0.73 -13.66 -3.92
C LEU A 255 -1.65 -14.46 -3.00
N GLY A 256 -2.61 -13.79 -2.35
CA GLY A 256 -3.64 -14.42 -1.55
C GLY A 256 -4.46 -15.41 -2.36
N PHE A 257 -4.95 -14.98 -3.52
CA PHE A 257 -5.65 -15.85 -4.45
C PHE A 257 -4.81 -17.00 -4.99
N TYR A 258 -3.52 -16.78 -5.27
CA TYR A 258 -2.62 -17.89 -5.66
C TYR A 258 -2.40 -18.90 -4.54
N GLY A 259 -2.18 -18.44 -3.31
CA GLY A 259 -2.03 -19.33 -2.16
C GLY A 259 -3.25 -20.23 -1.98
N LEU A 260 -4.45 -19.64 -2.06
CA LEU A 260 -5.71 -20.38 -2.03
C LEU A 260 -5.87 -21.32 -3.23
N PHE A 261 -5.54 -20.88 -4.44
CA PHE A 261 -5.57 -21.71 -5.65
C PHE A 261 -4.69 -22.95 -5.52
N PHE A 262 -3.46 -22.80 -5.04
CA PHE A 262 -2.53 -23.92 -4.88
C PHE A 262 -2.99 -24.90 -3.81
N GLU A 263 -3.57 -24.42 -2.71
CA GLU A 263 -4.17 -25.28 -1.67
C GLU A 263 -5.36 -26.08 -2.21
N PHE A 264 -6.27 -25.44 -2.97
CA PHE A 264 -7.41 -26.14 -3.55
C PHE A 264 -7.02 -27.14 -4.65
N SER A 265 -5.95 -26.86 -5.39
CA SER A 265 -5.45 -27.73 -6.44
C SER A 265 -4.65 -28.92 -5.89
N ASN A 266 -4.00 -28.75 -4.73
CA ASN A 266 -3.22 -29.78 -4.07
C ASN A 266 -3.63 -29.86 -2.59
N PRO A 267 -4.79 -30.46 -2.28
CA PRO A 267 -5.27 -30.57 -0.90
C PRO A 267 -4.22 -31.21 0.01
N GLY A 268 -3.89 -30.55 1.13
CA GLY A 268 -2.96 -31.07 2.14
C GLY A 268 -1.56 -30.46 2.12
N ALA A 269 -1.28 -29.47 1.25
CA ALA A 269 -0.03 -28.71 1.27
C ALA A 269 0.06 -27.78 2.50
N LEU A 270 -1.08 -27.30 3.03
CA LEU A 270 -1.27 -26.45 4.21
C LEU A 270 -0.63 -25.05 4.13
N VAL A 271 0.65 -24.98 3.77
CA VAL A 271 1.45 -23.74 3.70
C VAL A 271 0.89 -22.75 2.67
N PRO A 272 0.55 -23.13 1.43
CA PRO A 272 -0.03 -22.21 0.45
C PRO A 272 -1.37 -21.64 0.94
N GLY A 273 -2.21 -22.45 1.58
CA GLY A 273 -3.48 -22.01 2.15
C GLY A 273 -3.31 -20.97 3.27
N ILE A 274 -2.39 -21.21 4.21
CA ILE A 274 -2.12 -20.28 5.32
C ILE A 274 -1.56 -18.95 4.79
N LEU A 275 -0.55 -19.00 3.93
CA LEU A 275 0.03 -17.78 3.32
C LEU A 275 -1.00 -17.04 2.48
N GLY A 276 -1.82 -17.78 1.71
CA GLY A 276 -2.92 -17.24 0.93
C GLY A 276 -3.92 -16.50 1.80
N GLY A 277 -4.36 -17.11 2.89
CA GLY A 277 -5.27 -16.51 3.87
C GLY A 277 -4.71 -15.24 4.50
N ILE A 278 -3.44 -15.25 4.93
CA ILE A 278 -2.76 -14.06 5.49
C ILE A 278 -2.75 -12.92 4.46
N PHE A 279 -2.37 -13.20 3.21
CA PHE A 279 -2.32 -12.18 2.17
C PHE A 279 -3.71 -11.63 1.82
N ILE A 280 -4.75 -12.45 1.81
CA ILE A 280 -6.14 -11.96 1.65
C ILE A 280 -6.53 -11.06 2.82
N ILE A 281 -6.22 -11.42 4.07
CA ILE A 281 -6.52 -10.57 5.24
C ILE A 281 -5.80 -9.22 5.14
N LEU A 282 -4.52 -9.24 4.76
CA LEU A 282 -3.75 -8.00 4.55
C LEU A 282 -4.32 -7.14 3.43
N ALA A 283 -4.73 -7.74 2.31
CA ALA A 283 -5.39 -7.02 1.22
C ALA A 283 -6.73 -6.41 1.67
N LEU A 284 -7.55 -7.17 2.41
CA LEU A 284 -8.81 -6.68 2.97
C LEU A 284 -8.61 -5.52 3.95
N PHE A 285 -7.52 -5.53 4.72
CA PHE A 285 -7.17 -4.39 5.57
C PHE A 285 -6.84 -3.16 4.72
N SER A 286 -6.03 -3.30 3.66
CA SER A 286 -5.75 -2.21 2.71
C SER A 286 -7.02 -1.66 2.07
N PHE A 287 -8.02 -2.51 1.83
CA PHE A 287 -9.28 -2.11 1.20
C PHE A 287 -10.13 -1.20 2.09
N GLN A 288 -9.86 -1.13 3.40
CA GLN A 288 -10.54 -0.17 4.27
C GLN A 288 -10.07 1.27 4.04
N THR A 289 -8.85 1.45 3.55
CA THR A 289 -8.27 2.78 3.28
C THR A 289 -8.41 3.21 1.82
N LEU A 290 -8.81 2.29 0.94
CA LEU A 290 -8.91 2.49 -0.49
C LEU A 290 -10.37 2.38 -0.99
N PRO A 291 -10.78 3.22 -1.96
CA PRO A 291 -12.11 3.14 -2.53
C PRO A 291 -12.23 1.95 -3.49
N ILE A 292 -12.53 0.76 -2.96
CA ILE A 292 -12.62 -0.47 -3.75
C ILE A 292 -13.93 -0.56 -4.53
N ASN A 293 -13.82 -0.91 -5.81
CA ASN A 293 -14.95 -1.31 -6.63
C ASN A 293 -15.16 -2.83 -6.56
N TRP A 294 -16.28 -3.24 -5.98
CA TRP A 294 -16.65 -4.65 -5.87
C TRP A 294 -16.81 -5.36 -7.22
N ALA A 295 -17.13 -4.64 -8.30
CA ALA A 295 -17.14 -5.22 -9.64
C ALA A 295 -15.72 -5.65 -10.08
N GLY A 296 -14.70 -4.85 -9.74
CA GLY A 296 -13.31 -5.19 -10.00
C GLY A 296 -12.88 -6.46 -9.26
N VAL A 297 -13.21 -6.54 -7.96
CA VAL A 297 -12.97 -7.75 -7.14
C VAL A 297 -13.67 -8.97 -7.73
N ALA A 298 -14.95 -8.84 -8.11
CA ALA A 298 -15.72 -9.92 -8.69
C ALA A 298 -15.14 -10.42 -10.02
N LEU A 299 -14.66 -9.52 -10.88
CA LEU A 299 -14.01 -9.87 -12.14
C LEU A 299 -12.69 -10.62 -11.95
N ILE A 300 -11.90 -10.24 -10.94
CA ILE A 300 -10.65 -10.94 -10.61
C ILE A 300 -10.95 -12.34 -10.05
N LEU A 301 -11.92 -12.45 -9.14
CA LEU A 301 -12.41 -13.74 -8.65
C LEU A 301 -12.92 -14.61 -9.79
N PHE A 302 -13.70 -14.03 -10.70
CA PHE A 302 -14.19 -14.73 -11.89
C PHE A 302 -13.04 -15.21 -12.78
N ALA A 303 -12.00 -14.40 -12.99
CA ALA A 303 -10.81 -14.81 -13.72
C ALA A 303 -10.13 -16.04 -13.11
N ILE A 304 -9.97 -16.07 -11.79
CA ILE A 304 -9.38 -17.21 -11.06
C ILE A 304 -10.24 -18.47 -11.26
N VAL A 305 -11.56 -18.33 -11.17
CA VAL A 305 -12.49 -19.44 -11.42
C VAL A 305 -12.35 -19.96 -12.86
N LEU A 306 -12.28 -19.07 -13.86
CA LEU A 306 -12.06 -19.46 -15.25
C LEU A 306 -10.73 -20.21 -15.44
N PHE A 307 -9.66 -19.75 -14.81
CA PHE A 307 -8.37 -20.44 -14.85
C PHE A 307 -8.42 -21.84 -14.20
N ILE A 308 -9.15 -22.00 -13.08
CA ILE A 308 -9.37 -23.30 -12.45
C ILE A 308 -10.19 -24.22 -13.38
N LEU A 309 -11.24 -23.68 -14.00
CA LEU A 309 -12.11 -24.45 -14.89
C LEU A 309 -11.39 -24.93 -16.15
N GLU A 310 -10.45 -24.17 -16.71
CA GLU A 310 -9.62 -24.62 -17.84
C GLU A 310 -8.85 -25.90 -17.51
N ILE A 311 -8.43 -26.10 -16.26
CA ILE A 311 -7.71 -27.34 -15.86
C ILE A 311 -8.66 -28.54 -15.82
N LYS A 312 -9.94 -28.32 -15.50
CA LYS A 312 -10.95 -29.39 -15.33
C LYS A 312 -11.74 -29.68 -16.61
N VAL A 313 -11.87 -28.69 -17.50
CA VAL A 313 -12.70 -28.75 -18.70
C VAL A 313 -11.82 -28.51 -19.92
N ILE A 314 -11.97 -29.34 -20.95
CA ILE A 314 -11.25 -29.17 -22.22
C ILE A 314 -11.86 -27.98 -22.98
N SER A 315 -11.36 -26.77 -22.74
CA SER A 315 -11.84 -25.54 -23.42
C SER A 315 -10.90 -24.99 -24.49
N TYR A 316 -9.81 -25.70 -24.80
CA TYR A 316 -8.83 -25.29 -25.84
C TYR A 316 -8.30 -23.85 -25.66
N GLY A 317 -8.21 -23.35 -24.42
CA GLY A 317 -7.72 -22.00 -24.10
C GLY A 317 -8.78 -20.89 -24.07
N GLY A 318 -10.05 -21.21 -24.36
CA GLY A 318 -11.13 -20.22 -24.34
C GLY A 318 -11.39 -19.62 -22.94
N LEU A 319 -11.35 -20.45 -21.89
CA LEU A 319 -11.53 -19.98 -20.51
C LEU A 319 -10.31 -19.17 -20.04
N THR A 320 -9.10 -19.55 -20.49
CA THR A 320 -7.87 -18.79 -20.23
C THR A 320 -7.96 -17.38 -20.81
N LEU A 321 -8.40 -17.23 -22.06
CA LEU A 321 -8.57 -15.92 -22.68
C LEU A 321 -9.61 -15.08 -21.93
N GLY A 322 -10.76 -15.67 -21.60
CA GLY A 322 -11.78 -15.01 -20.79
C GLY A 322 -11.27 -14.61 -19.40
N GLY A 323 -10.43 -15.46 -18.79
CA GLY A 323 -9.78 -15.20 -17.52
C GLY A 323 -8.82 -14.01 -17.58
N VAL A 324 -7.97 -13.95 -18.62
CA VAL A 324 -7.06 -12.81 -18.84
C VAL A 324 -7.84 -11.52 -19.03
N VAL A 325 -8.88 -11.51 -19.88
CA VAL A 325 -9.71 -10.31 -20.11
C VAL A 325 -10.39 -9.87 -18.81
N SER A 326 -10.99 -10.80 -18.08
CA SER A 326 -11.65 -10.52 -16.78
C SER A 326 -10.66 -10.00 -15.76
N MET A 327 -9.45 -10.56 -15.70
CA MET A 327 -8.40 -10.12 -14.79
C MET A 327 -7.90 -8.72 -15.12
N VAL A 328 -7.70 -8.38 -16.40
CA VAL A 328 -7.29 -7.03 -16.82
C VAL A 328 -8.36 -6.01 -16.45
N LEU A 329 -9.61 -6.25 -16.85
CA LEU A 329 -10.72 -5.35 -16.54
C LEU A 329 -10.92 -5.22 -15.03
N GLY A 330 -10.89 -6.34 -14.31
CA GLY A 330 -11.03 -6.36 -12.87
C GLY A 330 -9.92 -5.60 -12.15
N SER A 331 -8.67 -5.73 -12.61
CA SER A 331 -7.51 -5.04 -12.02
C SER A 331 -7.53 -3.53 -12.29
N ILE A 332 -7.96 -3.11 -13.48
CA ILE A 332 -8.14 -1.68 -13.81
C ILE A 332 -9.27 -1.08 -13.00
N MET A 333 -10.38 -1.81 -12.82
CA MET A 333 -11.55 -1.34 -12.08
C MET A 333 -11.39 -1.44 -10.56
N LEU A 334 -10.43 -2.21 -10.05
CA LEU A 334 -10.33 -2.60 -8.63
C LEU A 334 -10.38 -1.41 -7.66
N ILE A 335 -9.63 -0.35 -7.96
CA ILE A 335 -9.54 0.84 -7.13
C ILE A 335 -10.04 2.04 -7.91
N ASP A 336 -11.15 2.59 -7.43
CA ASP A 336 -11.89 3.65 -8.10
C ASP A 336 -11.54 5.01 -7.47
N SER A 337 -10.45 5.63 -7.91
CA SER A 337 -9.98 6.90 -7.34
C SER A 337 -9.76 7.99 -8.39
N PRO A 338 -10.09 9.27 -8.12
CA PRO A 338 -9.73 10.40 -8.99
C PRO A 338 -8.23 10.64 -9.05
N LEU A 339 -7.50 10.31 -7.99
CA LEU A 339 -6.07 10.55 -7.89
C LEU A 339 -5.32 9.41 -8.59
N PRO A 340 -4.51 9.68 -9.63
CA PRO A 340 -3.73 8.63 -10.30
C PRO A 340 -2.81 7.88 -9.33
N ALA A 341 -2.29 8.56 -8.29
CA ALA A 341 -1.46 7.98 -7.24
C ALA A 341 -2.18 6.94 -6.35
N MET A 342 -3.52 6.97 -6.33
CA MET A 342 -4.37 6.05 -5.57
C MET A 342 -4.88 4.86 -6.41
N ARG A 343 -4.54 4.78 -7.70
CA ARG A 343 -4.92 3.66 -8.57
C ARG A 343 -3.81 2.60 -8.62
N VAL A 344 -4.17 1.36 -8.95
CA VAL A 344 -3.16 0.36 -9.30
C VAL A 344 -2.49 0.79 -10.60
N SER A 345 -1.17 0.90 -10.58
CA SER A 345 -0.41 1.33 -11.76
C SER A 345 -0.46 0.26 -12.85
N LEU A 346 -0.53 0.69 -14.12
CA LEU A 346 -0.42 -0.23 -15.27
C LEU A 346 0.91 -0.99 -15.26
N SER A 347 1.97 -0.36 -14.76
CA SER A 347 3.28 -0.98 -14.53
C SER A 347 3.24 -2.15 -13.55
N MET A 348 2.23 -2.20 -12.66
CA MET A 348 1.98 -3.33 -11.77
C MET A 348 1.02 -4.35 -12.40
N ILE A 349 -0.04 -3.88 -13.05
CA ILE A 349 -1.07 -4.74 -13.66
C ILE A 349 -0.46 -5.60 -14.79
N ILE A 350 0.27 -4.98 -15.73
CA ILE A 350 0.75 -5.65 -16.95
C ILE A 350 1.65 -6.85 -16.60
N PRO A 351 2.70 -6.72 -15.76
CA PRO A 351 3.52 -7.87 -15.40
C PRO A 351 2.73 -8.96 -14.69
N VAL A 352 1.87 -8.60 -13.73
CA VAL A 352 1.08 -9.58 -12.97
C VAL A 352 0.16 -10.36 -13.90
N VAL A 353 -0.60 -9.68 -14.77
CA VAL A 353 -1.44 -10.34 -15.78
C VAL A 353 -0.61 -11.21 -16.72
N PHE A 354 0.52 -10.70 -17.20
CA PHE A 354 1.40 -11.43 -18.13
C PHE A 354 1.94 -12.73 -17.51
N PHE A 355 2.53 -12.65 -16.30
CA PHE A 355 3.06 -13.84 -15.62
C PHE A 355 1.96 -14.85 -15.27
N THR A 356 0.77 -14.35 -14.92
CA THR A 356 -0.41 -15.20 -14.66
C THR A 356 -0.85 -15.95 -15.92
N ALA A 357 -1.02 -15.23 -17.02
CA ALA A 357 -1.39 -15.79 -18.31
C ALA A 357 -0.34 -16.81 -18.79
N ALA A 358 0.95 -16.45 -18.71
CA ALA A 358 2.06 -17.31 -19.08
C ALA A 358 2.09 -18.59 -18.21
N PHE A 359 1.86 -18.47 -16.91
CA PHE A 359 1.77 -19.62 -16.00
C PHE A 359 0.65 -20.58 -16.42
N PHE A 360 -0.58 -20.09 -16.63
CA PHE A 360 -1.70 -20.95 -17.02
C PHE A 360 -1.51 -21.56 -18.42
N LEU A 361 -1.04 -20.80 -19.40
CA LEU A 361 -0.70 -21.32 -20.74
C LEU A 361 0.39 -22.41 -20.67
N PHE A 362 1.40 -22.21 -19.83
CA PHE A 362 2.47 -23.20 -19.62
C PHE A 362 1.94 -24.48 -18.96
N THR A 363 1.10 -24.38 -17.92
CA THR A 363 0.48 -25.54 -17.29
C THR A 363 -0.43 -26.31 -18.25
N MET A 364 -1.19 -25.60 -19.10
CA MET A 364 -2.00 -26.20 -20.16
C MET A 364 -1.12 -26.93 -21.20
N TYR A 365 0.00 -26.32 -21.60
CA TYR A 365 0.97 -26.97 -22.48
C TYR A 365 1.53 -28.26 -21.87
N LEU A 366 1.91 -28.23 -20.58
CA LEU A 366 2.40 -29.42 -19.88
C LEU A 366 1.32 -30.50 -19.75
N TYR A 367 0.08 -30.11 -19.44
CA TYR A 367 -1.06 -31.02 -19.36
C TYR A 367 -1.32 -31.72 -20.71
N TYR A 368 -1.37 -30.94 -21.80
CA TYR A 368 -1.55 -31.48 -23.15
C TYR A 368 -0.40 -32.40 -23.55
N LYS A 369 0.85 -32.00 -23.24
CA LYS A 369 2.03 -32.82 -23.49
C LYS A 369 2.00 -34.12 -22.68
N ALA A 370 1.49 -34.10 -21.44
CA ALA A 370 1.34 -35.27 -20.59
C ALA A 370 0.30 -36.24 -21.15
N GLN A 371 -0.86 -35.75 -21.61
CA GLN A 371 -1.89 -36.59 -22.24
C GLN A 371 -1.42 -37.26 -23.54
N LYS A 372 -0.53 -36.60 -24.30
CA LYS A 372 0.03 -37.16 -25.54
C LYS A 372 1.11 -38.23 -25.33
N ARG A 373 1.61 -38.43 -24.10
CA ARG A 373 2.54 -39.51 -23.83
C ARG A 373 1.79 -40.84 -23.89
N LYS A 374 2.27 -41.77 -24.72
CA LYS A 374 1.75 -43.14 -24.75
C LYS A 374 1.84 -43.74 -23.35
N ILE A 375 0.79 -44.44 -22.93
CA ILE A 375 0.74 -45.16 -21.66
C ILE A 375 1.79 -46.28 -21.73
N THR A 376 2.86 -46.18 -20.93
CA THR A 376 3.96 -47.16 -20.90
C THR A 376 3.91 -48.09 -19.69
N THR A 377 2.81 -48.09 -18.92
CA THR A 377 2.64 -48.93 -17.73
C THR A 377 1.26 -49.59 -17.71
N GLY A 378 1.17 -50.84 -17.22
CA GLY A 378 -0.08 -51.58 -17.10
C GLY A 378 -0.36 -52.60 -18.22
N LYS A 379 -1.59 -53.12 -18.29
CA LYS A 379 -2.03 -54.15 -19.26
C LYS A 379 -1.98 -53.64 -20.70
N GLU A 380 -2.11 -52.34 -20.86
CA GLU A 380 -2.14 -51.59 -22.11
C GLU A 380 -0.74 -51.42 -22.71
N ALA A 381 0.31 -51.45 -21.87
CA ALA A 381 1.70 -51.40 -22.31
C ALA A 381 2.20 -52.74 -22.86
N LEU A 382 1.52 -53.84 -22.55
CA LEU A 382 1.85 -55.18 -23.05
C LEU A 382 1.29 -55.41 -24.47
N ILE A 383 0.25 -54.69 -24.88
CA ILE A 383 -0.41 -54.89 -26.18
C ILE A 383 0.47 -54.30 -27.31
N GLY A 384 0.85 -55.14 -28.26
CA GLY A 384 1.74 -54.78 -29.37
C GLY A 384 3.24 -54.99 -29.09
N GLU A 385 3.60 -55.35 -27.86
CA GLU A 385 4.98 -55.72 -27.50
C GLU A 385 5.32 -57.14 -27.94
N THR A 386 6.61 -57.40 -28.14
CA THR A 386 7.11 -58.70 -28.58
C THR A 386 7.74 -59.49 -27.44
N GLY A 387 7.42 -60.78 -27.36
CA GLY A 387 7.98 -61.72 -26.39
C GLY A 387 8.49 -63.00 -27.04
N VAL A 388 8.99 -63.92 -26.21
CA VAL A 388 9.44 -65.25 -26.64
C VAL A 388 8.63 -66.32 -25.90
N ALA A 389 8.05 -67.26 -26.64
CA ALA A 389 7.35 -68.39 -26.06
C ALA A 389 8.33 -69.26 -25.25
N ARG A 390 8.05 -69.50 -23.98
CA ARG A 390 8.89 -70.32 -23.10
C ARG A 390 8.47 -71.79 -23.12
N SER A 391 7.18 -72.05 -23.26
CA SER A 391 6.60 -73.37 -23.51
C SER A 391 5.88 -73.39 -24.85
N ASP A 392 5.45 -74.56 -25.29
CA ASP A 392 4.47 -74.65 -26.36
C ASP A 392 3.15 -74.00 -25.89
N VAL A 393 2.52 -73.20 -26.75
CA VAL A 393 1.31 -72.43 -26.42
C VAL A 393 0.19 -72.74 -27.41
N LYS A 394 -0.96 -73.19 -26.89
CA LYS A 394 -2.25 -73.28 -27.59
C LYS A 394 -3.39 -72.83 -26.67
N GLU A 395 -3.92 -73.70 -25.83
CA GLU A 395 -4.94 -73.35 -24.82
C GLU A 395 -4.34 -72.71 -23.55
N SER A 396 -3.10 -73.10 -23.21
CA SER A 396 -2.29 -72.45 -22.17
C SER A 396 -0.80 -72.68 -22.43
N GLY A 397 0.03 -71.73 -22.03
CA GLY A 397 1.49 -71.86 -21.97
C GLY A 397 2.11 -70.62 -21.32
N GLU A 398 3.43 -70.46 -21.42
CA GLU A 398 4.16 -69.34 -20.84
C GLU A 398 4.89 -68.53 -21.92
N VAL A 399 4.86 -67.20 -21.81
CA VAL A 399 5.64 -66.28 -22.65
C VAL A 399 6.47 -65.35 -21.76
N ASN A 400 7.71 -65.07 -22.18
CA ASN A 400 8.56 -64.07 -21.54
C ASN A 400 8.47 -62.75 -22.31
N VAL A 401 8.03 -61.69 -21.65
CA VAL A 401 7.87 -60.34 -22.21
C VAL A 401 8.47 -59.36 -21.22
N HIS A 402 9.41 -58.51 -21.67
CA HIS A 402 10.12 -57.54 -20.81
C HIS A 402 10.79 -58.15 -19.56
N GLY A 403 11.15 -59.45 -19.60
CA GLY A 403 11.78 -60.15 -18.47
C GLY A 403 10.80 -60.77 -17.46
N GLU A 404 9.49 -60.60 -17.68
CA GLU A 404 8.43 -61.19 -16.86
C GLU A 404 7.79 -62.39 -17.56
N ILE A 405 7.39 -63.40 -16.77
CA ILE A 405 6.73 -64.61 -17.26
C ILE A 405 5.22 -64.43 -17.15
N TRP A 406 4.53 -64.54 -18.28
CA TRP A 406 3.09 -64.39 -18.39
C TRP A 406 2.44 -65.67 -18.89
N ASN A 407 1.28 -66.00 -18.33
CA ASN A 407 0.43 -67.08 -18.86
C ASN A 407 -0.15 -66.64 -20.20
N ALA A 408 0.06 -67.43 -21.24
CA ALA A 408 -0.35 -67.12 -22.60
C ALA A 408 -1.30 -68.17 -23.19
N TYR A 409 -2.09 -67.74 -24.17
CA TYR A 409 -2.87 -68.63 -25.04
C TYR A 409 -2.89 -68.07 -26.46
N SER A 410 -3.08 -68.95 -27.44
CA SER A 410 -3.01 -68.65 -28.86
C SER A 410 -4.07 -69.44 -29.63
N ASP A 411 -4.61 -68.84 -30.69
CA ASP A 411 -5.53 -69.54 -31.60
C ASP A 411 -4.77 -70.55 -32.49
N GLU A 412 -3.44 -70.37 -32.63
CA GLU A 412 -2.52 -71.20 -33.39
C GLU A 412 -1.52 -71.91 -32.47
N GLN A 413 -0.99 -73.07 -32.88
CA GLN A 413 0.07 -73.75 -32.14
C GLN A 413 1.39 -72.98 -32.28
N ILE A 414 1.93 -72.50 -31.17
CA ILE A 414 3.23 -71.83 -31.12
C ILE A 414 4.20 -72.72 -30.33
N SER A 415 5.37 -72.98 -30.90
CA SER A 415 6.41 -73.80 -30.24
C SER A 415 7.25 -72.97 -29.28
N SER A 416 7.81 -73.62 -28.26
CA SER A 416 8.82 -73.01 -27.39
C SER A 416 9.99 -72.41 -28.19
N GLY A 417 10.40 -71.20 -27.84
CA GLY A 417 11.46 -70.42 -28.49
C GLY A 417 11.01 -69.48 -29.60
N GLU A 418 9.74 -69.53 -30.02
CA GLU A 418 9.25 -68.67 -31.10
C GLU A 418 8.98 -67.22 -30.64
N SER A 419 9.23 -66.26 -31.54
CA SER A 419 8.91 -64.84 -31.32
C SER A 419 7.41 -64.60 -31.50
N VAL A 420 6.80 -63.92 -30.53
CA VAL A 420 5.35 -63.69 -30.49
C VAL A 420 5.03 -62.23 -30.22
N GLU A 421 3.86 -61.79 -30.67
CA GLU A 421 3.32 -60.45 -30.42
C GLU A 421 2.06 -60.57 -29.57
N ILE A 422 1.95 -59.75 -28.52
CA ILE A 422 0.78 -59.73 -27.65
C ILE A 422 -0.35 -58.95 -28.31
N ILE A 423 -1.51 -59.58 -28.45
CA ILE A 423 -2.71 -58.99 -29.04
C ILE A 423 -3.62 -58.37 -27.98
N SER A 424 -3.75 -59.02 -26.82
CA SER A 424 -4.64 -58.55 -25.75
C SER A 424 -4.27 -59.18 -24.40
N VAL A 425 -4.72 -58.56 -23.31
CA VAL A 425 -4.53 -59.05 -21.95
C VAL A 425 -5.88 -59.22 -21.26
N TYR A 426 -6.22 -60.43 -20.84
CA TYR A 426 -7.48 -60.76 -20.15
C TYR A 426 -7.22 -61.56 -18.88
N ARG A 427 -7.69 -61.06 -17.72
CA ARG A 427 -7.59 -61.72 -16.40
C ARG A 427 -6.22 -62.37 -16.11
N LEU A 428 -5.13 -61.62 -16.34
CA LEU A 428 -3.73 -62.06 -16.15
C LEU A 428 -3.23 -63.14 -17.14
N LYS A 429 -3.96 -63.38 -18.23
CA LYS A 429 -3.48 -64.13 -19.39
C LYS A 429 -3.31 -63.21 -20.59
N VAL A 430 -2.26 -63.44 -21.37
CA VAL A 430 -1.99 -62.70 -22.61
C VAL A 430 -2.38 -63.55 -23.82
N LYS A 431 -3.15 -62.97 -24.75
CA LYS A 431 -3.38 -63.60 -26.06
C LYS A 431 -2.23 -63.24 -26.97
N ILE A 432 -1.58 -64.23 -27.55
CA ILE A 432 -0.41 -64.05 -28.41
C ILE A 432 -0.67 -64.58 -29.82
N LYS A 433 0.02 -64.02 -30.81
CA LYS A 433 0.12 -64.58 -32.17
C LYS A 433 1.59 -64.75 -32.55
N LYS A 434 1.85 -65.66 -33.49
CA LYS A 434 3.18 -65.78 -34.09
C LYS A 434 3.54 -64.46 -34.77
N LYS A 435 4.73 -63.94 -34.49
CA LYS A 435 5.23 -62.75 -35.18
C LYS A 435 5.57 -63.14 -36.61
N SER A 436 4.82 -62.65 -37.60
CA SER A 436 5.17 -62.83 -39.01
C SER A 436 6.45 -62.06 -39.28
N THR A 437 7.51 -62.76 -39.69
CA THR A 437 8.75 -62.12 -40.15
C THR A 437 8.45 -61.40 -41.45
N ASN A 438 8.34 -60.08 -41.39
CA ASN A 438 8.43 -59.20 -42.55
C ASN A 438 9.60 -58.25 -42.34
#